data_AF-A0AAD0YIH5-F1
#
_entry.id   AF-A0AAD0YIH5-F1
#
_cell.length_a   1.000
_cell.length_b   1.000
_cell.length_c   1.000
_cell.angle_alpha   90.00
_cell.angle_beta   90.00
_cell.angle_gamma   90.00
#
_symmetry.space_group_name_H-M   'P 1'
#
loop_
_entity.id
_entity.type
_entity.pdbx_description
1 polymer ?
#
loop_
_entity_poly.entity_id
_entity_poly.type
_entity_poly.pdbx_seq_one_letter_code
_entity_poly.pdbx_strand_id
1 'polypeptide(L)'
;MPLQTQQEISEKRINTQIWKDINLHYPWSYTFKVADFNNSFDLKEKDIIVNYINGENARCISEIDYLTKSSPKAIPLEIDGEFETSAGRKFTIRIYPGNVNGQEPQKQTYGVQRGREQELVKLFKDFYEKVGKKDFEIHLKLSPDFKTGKVYLKKDNMEQEIPKVQVDIFDMTFDQ
;
A
#
# COMPACT_ATOMS: atom_id res chain seq x y z
N MET A 1 3.73 18.47 -10.55
CA MET A 1 4.55 17.33 -11.00
C MET A 1 5.93 17.85 -11.41
N PRO A 2 7.04 17.30 -10.90
CA PRO A 2 8.41 17.75 -11.25
C PRO A 2 8.70 17.76 -12.76
N LEU A 3 9.61 18.64 -13.21
CA LEU A 3 10.04 18.76 -14.62
C LEU A 3 10.60 17.44 -15.17
N GLN A 4 11.36 16.73 -14.35
CA GLN A 4 11.90 15.42 -14.69
C GLN A 4 10.78 14.41 -15.01
N THR A 5 9.68 14.41 -14.24
CA THR A 5 8.52 13.55 -14.51
C THR A 5 7.89 13.85 -15.87
N GLN A 6 7.78 15.13 -16.22
CA GLN A 6 7.18 15.56 -17.49
C GLN A 6 8.05 15.09 -18.67
N GLN A 7 9.38 15.17 -18.53
CA GLN A 7 10.33 14.65 -19.52
C GLN A 7 10.23 13.13 -19.69
N GLU A 8 10.21 12.37 -18.60
CA GLU A 8 10.06 10.90 -18.65
C GLU A 8 8.77 10.47 -19.36
N ILE A 9 7.67 11.15 -19.08
CA ILE A 9 6.38 10.91 -19.73
C ILE A 9 6.45 11.21 -21.22
N SER A 10 7.11 12.31 -21.60
CA SER A 10 7.27 12.69 -23.01
C SER A 10 8.18 11.74 -23.79
N GLU A 11 9.24 11.23 -23.15
CA GLU A 11 10.25 10.38 -23.79
C GLU A 11 9.94 8.89 -23.69
N LYS A 12 8.94 8.49 -22.90
CA LYS A 12 8.62 7.09 -22.55
C LYS A 12 9.86 6.32 -22.05
N ARG A 13 10.75 7.01 -21.33
CA ARG A 13 12.00 6.47 -20.79
C ARG A 13 12.16 6.89 -19.35
N ILE A 14 12.60 5.95 -18.51
CA ILE A 14 12.86 6.20 -17.09
C ILE A 14 14.33 6.55 -16.93
N ASN A 15 14.63 7.68 -16.29
CA ASN A 15 16.01 8.06 -15.98
C ASN A 15 16.63 7.05 -14.98
N THR A 16 17.91 6.72 -15.13
CA THR A 16 18.64 5.81 -14.25
C THR A 16 18.58 6.21 -12.77
N GLN A 17 18.46 7.49 -12.44
CA GLN A 17 18.29 7.94 -11.06
C GLN A 17 16.94 7.48 -10.47
N ILE A 18 15.87 7.48 -11.26
CA ILE A 18 14.55 7.03 -10.77
C ILE A 18 14.50 5.51 -10.67
N TRP A 19 15.18 4.80 -11.56
CA TRP A 19 15.40 3.36 -11.39
C TRP A 19 16.05 3.03 -10.04
N LYS A 20 17.00 3.85 -9.56
CA LYS A 20 17.57 3.66 -8.23
C LYS A 20 16.53 3.90 -7.14
N ASP A 21 15.76 4.96 -7.25
CA ASP A 21 14.79 5.35 -6.22
C ASP A 21 13.62 4.36 -6.09
N ILE A 22 13.09 3.81 -7.19
CA ILE A 22 12.00 2.82 -7.15
C ILE A 22 12.47 1.45 -6.62
N ASN A 23 13.76 1.13 -6.77
CA ASN A 23 14.35 -0.11 -6.26
C ASN A 23 14.75 -0.02 -4.78
N LEU A 24 14.58 1.14 -4.13
CA LEU A 24 14.85 1.27 -2.71
C LEU A 24 13.85 0.46 -1.90
N HIS A 25 14.41 -0.31 -0.96
CA HIS A 25 13.65 -1.06 0.02
C HIS A 25 13.61 -0.30 1.34
N TYR A 26 12.43 -0.21 1.93
CA TYR A 26 12.21 0.43 3.22
C TYR A 26 11.77 -0.62 4.23
N PRO A 27 12.25 -0.54 5.50
CA PRO A 27 11.81 -1.46 6.53
C PRO A 27 10.39 -1.09 6.96
N TRP A 28 9.39 -1.80 6.42
CA TRP A 28 8.01 -1.58 6.79
C TRP A 28 7.25 -2.88 7.08
N SER A 29 6.21 -2.73 7.90
CA SER A 29 5.19 -3.74 8.18
C SER A 29 3.79 -3.20 7.85
N TYR A 30 2.90 -4.09 7.44
CA TYR A 30 1.49 -3.76 7.24
C TYR A 30 0.72 -3.96 8.55
N THR A 31 -0.04 -2.96 8.95
CA THR A 31 -0.92 -3.01 10.12
C THR A 31 -2.28 -2.43 9.75
N PHE A 32 -3.31 -2.76 10.53
CA PHE A 32 -4.64 -2.21 10.30
C PHE A 32 -5.44 -2.06 11.58
N LYS A 33 -6.47 -1.22 11.52
CA LYS A 33 -7.39 -0.92 12.63
C LYS A 33 -8.78 -0.58 12.09
N VAL A 34 -9.81 -0.94 12.83
CA VAL A 34 -11.19 -0.49 12.60
C VAL A 34 -11.61 0.45 13.72
N ALA A 35 -12.22 1.59 13.39
CA ALA A 35 -12.40 2.71 14.31
C ALA A 35 -13.14 2.36 15.62
N ASP A 36 -14.18 1.52 15.56
CA ASP A 36 -15.05 1.21 16.71
C ASP A 36 -14.95 -0.23 17.21
N PHE A 37 -14.06 -1.04 16.63
CA PHE A 37 -13.82 -2.40 17.10
C PHE A 37 -12.51 -2.45 17.89
N ASN A 38 -12.62 -2.63 19.21
CA ASN A 38 -11.51 -3.04 20.08
C ASN A 38 -11.12 -4.52 19.86
N ASN A 39 -11.74 -5.21 18.90
CA ASN A 39 -11.42 -6.58 18.57
C ASN A 39 -10.17 -6.64 17.70
N SER A 40 -9.30 -7.61 17.97
CA SER A 40 -8.24 -8.01 17.07
C SER A 40 -8.87 -8.56 15.79
N PHE A 41 -8.32 -8.16 14.66
CA PHE A 41 -8.62 -8.73 13.37
C PHE A 41 -7.35 -9.44 12.91
N ASP A 42 -7.52 -10.63 12.34
CA ASP A 42 -6.39 -11.42 11.89
C ASP A 42 -6.37 -11.43 10.36
N LEU A 43 -5.23 -11.04 9.80
CA LEU A 43 -4.93 -11.29 8.39
C LEU A 43 -4.81 -12.81 8.21
N LYS A 44 -5.50 -13.37 7.23
CA LYS A 44 -5.47 -14.81 6.97
C LYS A 44 -4.27 -15.19 6.12
N GLU A 45 -3.74 -16.39 6.40
CA GLU A 45 -2.68 -17.03 5.64
C GLU A 45 -3.26 -17.63 4.36
N LYS A 46 -3.78 -16.77 3.50
CA LYS A 46 -4.37 -17.18 2.23
C LYS A 46 -4.32 -16.05 1.21
N ASP A 47 -3.72 -16.36 0.06
CA ASP A 47 -3.72 -15.55 -1.17
C ASP A 47 -3.46 -14.05 -0.97
N ILE A 48 -2.47 -13.71 -0.15
CA ILE A 48 -1.95 -12.35 -0.04
C ILE A 48 -1.20 -12.00 -1.33
N ILE A 49 -1.61 -10.90 -1.99
CA ILE A 49 -0.98 -10.40 -3.21
C ILE A 49 -0.45 -9.00 -2.93
N VAL A 50 0.84 -8.78 -3.20
CA VAL A 50 1.42 -7.45 -3.21
C VAL A 50 2.17 -7.21 -4.52
N ASN A 51 1.78 -6.15 -5.22
CA ASN A 51 2.48 -5.68 -6.42
C ASN A 51 3.30 -4.45 -6.04
N TYR A 52 4.58 -4.43 -6.40
CA TYR A 52 5.50 -3.36 -6.03
C TYR A 52 5.83 -2.43 -7.20
N ILE A 53 6.27 -1.22 -6.86
CA ILE A 53 6.63 -0.15 -7.80
C ILE A 53 7.81 -0.49 -8.74
N ASN A 54 8.71 -1.36 -8.28
CA ASN A 54 9.86 -1.81 -9.06
C ASN A 54 9.51 -2.97 -10.02
N GLY A 55 8.25 -3.39 -10.07
CA GLY A 55 7.79 -4.53 -10.86
C GLY A 55 8.08 -5.88 -10.21
N GLU A 56 8.61 -5.91 -8.99
CA GLU A 56 8.58 -7.12 -8.18
C GLU A 56 7.11 -7.40 -7.83
N ASN A 57 6.65 -8.60 -8.17
CA ASN A 57 5.36 -9.08 -7.72
C ASN A 57 5.62 -10.15 -6.67
N ALA A 58 5.28 -9.85 -5.41
CA ALA A 58 5.16 -10.88 -4.39
C ALA A 58 3.74 -11.45 -4.49
N ARG A 59 3.55 -12.33 -5.49
CA ARG A 59 2.33 -13.12 -5.65
C ARG A 59 2.41 -14.32 -4.71
N CYS A 60 1.32 -14.61 -3.98
CA CYS A 60 1.23 -15.77 -3.09
C CYS A 60 2.27 -15.72 -1.96
N ILE A 61 2.27 -14.62 -1.20
CA ILE A 61 2.94 -14.61 0.10
C ILE A 61 2.23 -15.65 0.97
N SER A 62 2.87 -16.81 1.15
CA SER A 62 2.33 -17.92 1.95
C SER A 62 2.47 -17.68 3.45
N GLU A 63 3.21 -16.64 3.86
CA GLU A 63 3.49 -16.36 5.26
C GLU A 63 2.98 -14.96 5.62
N ILE A 64 1.96 -14.89 6.49
CA ILE A 64 1.45 -13.62 7.07
C ILE A 64 2.60 -12.73 7.56
N ASP A 65 3.59 -13.37 8.18
CA ASP A 65 4.80 -12.76 8.72
C ASP A 65 5.54 -11.89 7.71
N TYR A 66 5.49 -12.22 6.42
CA TYR A 66 6.16 -11.39 5.43
C TYR A 66 5.59 -9.97 5.43
N LEU A 67 4.27 -9.78 5.48
CA LEU A 67 3.67 -8.44 5.52
C LEU A 67 3.68 -7.82 6.91
N THR A 68 3.41 -8.59 7.96
CA THR A 68 3.22 -8.05 9.31
C THR A 68 4.55 -7.83 10.05
N LYS A 69 5.63 -8.48 9.62
CA LYS A 69 6.97 -8.25 10.16
C LYS A 69 7.65 -7.08 9.45
N SER A 70 8.24 -6.22 10.26
CA SER A 70 9.12 -5.15 9.78
C SER A 70 10.35 -5.75 9.10
N SER A 71 10.46 -5.56 7.79
CA SER A 71 11.64 -5.95 7.00
C SER A 71 11.74 -5.09 5.74
N PRO A 72 12.94 -4.94 5.15
CA PRO A 72 13.12 -4.16 3.93
C PRO A 72 12.27 -4.71 2.78
N LYS A 73 11.37 -3.89 2.25
CA LYS A 73 10.49 -4.20 1.12
C LYS A 73 10.35 -2.99 0.21
N ALA A 74 10.08 -3.23 -1.08
CA ALA A 74 9.76 -2.17 -2.02
C ALA A 74 8.43 -1.46 -1.67
N ILE A 75 8.16 -0.34 -2.33
CA ILE A 75 6.92 0.42 -2.11
C ILE A 75 5.75 -0.31 -2.81
N PRO A 76 4.66 -0.62 -2.10
CA PRO A 76 3.51 -1.32 -2.69
C PRO A 76 2.67 -0.38 -3.58
N LEU A 77 2.24 -0.90 -4.72
CA LEU A 77 1.21 -0.33 -5.60
C LEU A 77 -0.16 -1.00 -5.40
N GLU A 78 -0.17 -2.20 -4.84
CA GLU A 78 -1.38 -2.95 -4.53
C GLU A 78 -1.09 -3.84 -3.32
N ILE A 79 -2.03 -3.89 -2.37
CA ILE A 79 -2.03 -4.84 -1.26
C ILE A 79 -3.42 -5.45 -1.19
N ASP A 80 -3.49 -6.76 -1.44
CA ASP A 80 -4.70 -7.55 -1.34
C ASP A 80 -4.54 -8.55 -0.19
N GLY A 81 -5.55 -8.61 0.68
CA GLY A 81 -5.57 -9.57 1.79
C GLY A 81 -6.97 -9.99 2.18
N GLU A 82 -7.08 -11.21 2.70
CA GLU A 82 -8.27 -11.72 3.35
C GLU A 82 -8.18 -11.50 4.87
N PHE A 83 -9.25 -11.01 5.47
CA PHE A 83 -9.33 -10.66 6.89
C PHE A 83 -10.54 -11.34 7.53
N GLU A 84 -10.36 -11.84 8.75
CA GLU A 84 -11.48 -12.36 9.55
C GLU A 84 -11.53 -11.65 10.91
N THR A 85 -12.75 -11.33 11.32
CA THR A 85 -13.02 -10.79 12.66
C THR A 85 -13.17 -11.93 13.67
N SER A 86 -12.98 -11.64 14.96
CA SER A 86 -13.28 -12.61 16.03
C SER A 86 -14.74 -13.11 16.02
N ALA A 87 -15.66 -12.36 15.41
CA ALA A 87 -17.06 -12.73 15.23
C ALA A 87 -17.32 -13.57 13.96
N GLY A 88 -16.29 -13.95 13.22
CA GLY A 88 -16.38 -14.80 12.03
C GLY A 88 -16.75 -14.07 10.73
N ARG A 89 -16.91 -12.74 10.74
CA ARG A 89 -17.06 -11.96 9.49
C ARG A 89 -15.78 -12.01 8.67
N LYS A 90 -15.90 -12.21 7.36
CA LYS A 90 -14.79 -12.36 6.42
C LYS A 90 -14.82 -11.26 5.38
N PHE A 91 -13.65 -10.69 5.09
CA PHE A 91 -13.50 -9.61 4.13
C PHE A 91 -12.32 -9.86 3.21
N THR A 92 -12.46 -9.51 1.94
CA THR A 92 -11.32 -9.25 1.07
C THR A 92 -11.13 -7.74 1.00
N ILE A 93 -9.94 -7.25 1.33
CA ILE A 93 -9.61 -5.83 1.24
C ILE A 93 -8.50 -5.67 0.21
N ARG A 94 -8.72 -4.77 -0.75
CA ARG A 94 -7.74 -4.36 -1.75
C ARG A 94 -7.39 -2.91 -1.55
N ILE A 95 -6.10 -2.60 -1.54
CA ILE A 95 -5.59 -1.26 -1.32
C ILE A 95 -4.73 -0.86 -2.51
N TYR A 96 -5.01 0.30 -3.07
CA TYR A 96 -4.23 0.90 -4.13
C TYR A 96 -3.66 2.25 -3.65
N PRO A 97 -2.42 2.27 -3.10
CA PRO A 97 -1.82 3.51 -2.61
C PRO A 97 -1.58 4.52 -3.74
N GLY A 98 -2.04 5.76 -3.58
CA GLY A 98 -1.88 6.80 -4.62
C GLY A 98 -2.67 6.55 -5.90
N ASN A 99 -3.70 5.69 -5.86
CA ASN A 99 -4.55 5.42 -7.01
C ASN A 99 -5.31 6.65 -7.50
N VAL A 100 -5.39 6.79 -8.81
CA VAL A 100 -6.01 7.95 -9.45
C VAL A 100 -7.04 7.48 -10.46
N ASN A 101 -8.15 8.20 -10.52
CA ASN A 101 -9.25 7.97 -11.47
C ASN A 101 -9.98 6.62 -11.33
N GLY A 102 -9.85 5.92 -10.19
CA GLY A 102 -10.57 4.67 -9.93
C GLY A 102 -10.22 3.52 -10.88
N GLN A 103 -9.12 3.63 -11.63
CA GLN A 103 -8.61 2.58 -12.52
C GLN A 103 -7.58 1.75 -11.77
N GLU A 104 -7.63 0.43 -11.94
CA GLU A 104 -6.56 -0.47 -11.47
C GLU A 104 -5.19 0.02 -11.98
N PRO A 105 -4.11 -0.12 -11.18
CA PRO A 105 -2.76 0.32 -11.55
C PRO A 105 -2.35 -0.12 -12.96
N GLN A 106 -2.66 -1.37 -13.33
CA GLN A 106 -2.26 -1.97 -14.61
C GLN A 106 -3.01 -1.41 -15.83
N LYS A 107 -4.16 -0.75 -15.61
CA LYS A 107 -5.00 -0.15 -16.67
C LYS A 107 -4.73 1.35 -16.86
N GLN A 108 -3.91 1.95 -16.00
CA GLN A 108 -3.58 3.37 -16.08
C GLN A 108 -2.68 3.67 -17.28
N THR A 109 -2.84 4.86 -17.87
CA THR A 109 -1.89 5.32 -18.89
C THR A 109 -0.51 5.53 -18.25
N TYR A 110 0.54 5.37 -19.05
CA TYR A 110 1.92 5.52 -18.56
C TYR A 110 2.14 6.80 -17.76
N GLY A 111 1.64 7.96 -18.24
CA GLY A 111 1.83 9.23 -17.53
C GLY A 111 1.16 9.29 -16.15
N VAL A 112 -0.01 8.66 -16.04
CA VAL A 112 -0.77 8.57 -14.79
C VAL A 112 -0.05 7.64 -13.80
N GLN A 113 0.35 6.46 -14.26
CA GLN A 113 1.12 5.50 -13.47
C GLN A 113 2.44 6.13 -12.96
N ARG A 114 3.21 6.77 -13.85
CA ARG A 114 4.48 7.41 -13.48
C ARG A 114 4.32 8.56 -12.49
N GLY A 115 3.29 9.38 -12.65
CA GLY A 115 2.99 10.44 -11.69
C GLY A 115 2.73 9.89 -10.29
N ARG A 116 1.92 8.83 -10.20
CA ARG A 116 1.63 8.11 -8.95
C ARG A 116 2.89 7.53 -8.31
N GLU A 117 3.70 6.83 -9.10
CA GLU A 117 4.93 6.18 -8.63
C GLU A 117 5.90 7.19 -8.00
N GLN A 118 6.09 8.35 -8.62
CA GLN A 118 6.95 9.39 -8.06
C GLN A 118 6.37 10.05 -6.80
N GLU A 119 5.05 10.26 -6.73
CA GLU A 119 4.39 10.74 -5.51
C GLU A 119 4.63 9.77 -4.35
N LEU A 120 4.53 8.46 -4.58
CA LEU A 120 4.79 7.43 -3.58
C LEU A 120 6.27 7.35 -3.17
N VAL A 121 7.21 7.36 -4.14
CA VAL A 121 8.65 7.39 -3.85
C VAL A 121 9.01 8.56 -2.95
N LYS A 122 8.53 9.76 -3.29
CA LYS A 122 8.75 10.96 -2.49
C LYS A 122 8.17 10.80 -1.09
N LEU A 123 6.92 10.32 -1.00
CA LEU A 123 6.23 10.14 0.27
C LEU A 123 6.97 9.18 1.22
N PHE A 124 7.37 8.00 0.72
CA PHE A 124 8.08 7.00 1.51
C PHE A 124 9.46 7.48 1.93
N LYS A 125 10.22 8.10 1.00
CA LYS A 125 11.54 8.66 1.28
C LYS A 125 11.48 9.77 2.34
N ASP A 126 10.59 10.74 2.14
CA ASP A 126 10.43 11.88 3.06
C ASP A 126 10.00 11.39 4.45
N PHE A 127 9.07 10.42 4.53
CA PHE A 127 8.64 9.84 5.80
C PHE A 127 9.76 9.05 6.48
N TYR A 128 10.50 8.22 5.74
CA TYR A 128 11.62 7.43 6.28
C TYR A 128 12.72 8.32 6.86
N GLU A 129 13.09 9.41 6.18
CA GLU A 129 14.01 10.42 6.72
C GLU A 129 13.42 11.11 7.97
N LYS A 130 12.13 11.49 7.92
CA LYS A 130 11.42 12.17 9.02
C LYS A 130 11.37 11.34 10.30
N VAL A 131 11.25 10.02 10.19
CA VAL A 131 11.27 9.09 11.36
C VAL A 131 12.69 8.66 11.76
N GLY A 132 13.72 9.27 11.18
CA GLY A 132 15.13 9.01 11.51
C GLY A 132 15.64 7.68 10.96
N LYS A 133 15.21 7.29 9.77
CA LYS A 133 15.60 6.04 9.07
C LYS A 133 15.28 4.79 9.89
N LYS A 134 14.19 4.84 10.64
CA LYS A 134 13.64 3.73 11.40
C LYS A 134 12.56 3.02 10.60
N ASP A 135 12.24 1.82 11.05
CA ASP A 135 11.10 1.09 10.55
C ASP A 135 9.77 1.79 10.84
N PHE A 136 8.80 1.56 9.97
CA PHE A 136 7.48 2.16 10.06
C PHE A 136 6.38 1.21 9.58
N GLU A 137 5.14 1.60 9.79
CA GLU A 137 3.95 0.85 9.42
C GLU A 137 3.29 1.47 8.18
N ILE A 138 2.80 0.63 7.28
CA ILE A 138 1.71 0.98 6.36
C ILE A 138 0.42 0.59 7.08
N HIS A 139 -0.31 1.59 7.57
CA HIS A 139 -1.41 1.42 8.50
C HIS A 139 -2.76 1.72 7.83
N LEU A 140 -3.60 0.70 7.64
CA LEU A 140 -4.98 0.85 7.16
C LEU A 140 -5.93 1.17 8.33
N LYS A 141 -6.71 2.25 8.22
CA LYS A 141 -7.83 2.55 9.12
C LYS A 141 -9.15 2.42 8.38
N LEU A 142 -10.04 1.56 8.85
CA LEU A 142 -11.37 1.37 8.29
C LEU A 142 -12.46 2.05 9.12
N SER A 143 -13.51 2.50 8.44
CA SER A 143 -14.74 2.93 9.08
C SER A 143 -15.48 1.76 9.75
N PRO A 144 -16.31 2.02 10.78
CA PRO A 144 -17.03 0.98 11.52
C PRO A 144 -17.97 0.14 10.64
N ASP A 145 -18.47 0.72 9.56
CA ASP A 145 -19.37 0.08 8.60
C ASP A 145 -18.63 -0.69 7.50
N PHE A 146 -17.29 -0.73 7.53
CA PHE A 146 -16.44 -1.41 6.54
C PHE A 146 -16.66 -0.92 5.10
N LYS A 147 -17.05 0.35 4.91
CA LYS A 147 -17.27 0.93 3.58
C LYS A 147 -16.17 1.87 3.12
N THR A 148 -15.39 2.41 4.04
CA THR A 148 -14.34 3.37 3.71
C THR A 148 -13.05 3.02 4.44
N GLY A 149 -11.92 3.26 3.77
CA GLY A 149 -10.60 3.04 4.32
C GLY A 149 -9.67 4.20 4.00
N LYS A 150 -8.79 4.51 4.94
CA LYS A 150 -7.66 5.44 4.76
C LYS A 150 -6.37 4.74 5.13
N VAL A 151 -5.30 5.04 4.42
CA VAL A 151 -3.99 4.43 4.65
C VAL A 151 -2.99 5.51 5.06
N TYR A 152 -2.15 5.16 6.03
CA TYR A 152 -1.17 6.06 6.62
C TYR A 152 0.21 5.40 6.63
N LEU A 153 1.26 6.20 6.48
CA LEU A 153 2.57 5.84 7.00
C LEU A 153 2.61 6.20 8.48
N LYS A 154 2.97 5.26 9.36
CA LYS A 154 2.90 5.44 10.81
C LYS A 154 4.17 4.99 11.52
N LYS A 155 4.62 5.79 12.48
CA LYS A 155 5.66 5.42 13.45
C LYS A 155 5.36 6.09 14.78
N ASP A 156 5.22 5.30 15.83
CA ASP A 156 4.85 5.78 17.16
C ASP A 156 3.57 6.64 17.08
N ASN A 157 3.63 7.91 17.52
CA ASN A 157 2.52 8.86 17.45
C ASN A 157 2.47 9.67 16.15
N MET A 158 3.39 9.43 15.22
CA MET A 158 3.44 10.12 13.93
C MET A 158 2.66 9.33 12.89
N GLU A 159 1.72 10.00 12.23
CA GLU A 159 0.97 9.47 11.11
C GLU A 159 1.00 10.46 9.94
N GLN A 160 1.12 9.93 8.72
CA GLN A 160 1.04 10.69 7.48
C GLN A 160 0.13 9.96 6.49
N GLU A 161 -1.02 10.56 6.17
CA GLU A 161 -2.00 9.99 5.24
C GLU A 161 -1.37 9.84 3.85
N ILE A 162 -1.55 8.68 3.23
CA ILE A 162 -1.21 8.47 1.82
C ILE A 162 -2.35 9.09 1.01
N PRO A 163 -2.08 10.07 0.14
CA PRO A 163 -3.13 10.73 -0.63
C PRO A 163 -3.67 9.81 -1.73
N LYS A 164 -4.92 10.06 -2.15
CA LYS A 164 -5.57 9.38 -3.29
C LYS A 164 -5.52 7.85 -3.16
N VAL A 165 -5.75 7.30 -1.97
CA VAL A 165 -5.82 5.85 -1.81
C VAL A 165 -7.21 5.37 -2.23
N GLN A 166 -7.27 4.29 -3.01
CA GLN A 166 -8.51 3.52 -3.17
C GLN A 166 -8.44 2.30 -2.26
N VAL A 167 -9.53 2.05 -1.53
CA VAL A 167 -9.70 0.86 -0.69
C VAL A 167 -11.01 0.21 -1.10
N ASP A 168 -10.92 -0.98 -1.68
CA ASP A 168 -12.08 -1.79 -2.04
C ASP A 168 -12.27 -2.86 -0.97
N ILE A 169 -13.48 -2.98 -0.44
CA ILE A 169 -13.82 -3.87 0.66
C ILE A 169 -14.97 -4.75 0.22
N PHE A 170 -14.74 -6.06 0.18
CA PHE A 170 -15.72 -7.07 -0.19
C PHE A 170 -16.07 -7.88 1.05
N ASP A 171 -17.34 -7.84 1.47
CA ASP A 171 -17.84 -8.67 2.57
C ASP A 171 -18.19 -10.05 2.03
N MET A 172 -17.40 -11.05 2.40
CA MET A 172 -17.51 -12.43 1.95
C MET A 172 -18.20 -13.30 3.01
N THR A 173 -18.77 -12.71 4.06
CA THR A 173 -19.32 -13.46 5.21
C THR A 173 -20.46 -14.40 4.81
N PHE A 174 -21.26 -14.02 3.82
CA PHE A 174 -22.45 -14.76 3.38
C PHE A 174 -22.29 -15.42 2.01
N ASP A 175 -21.12 -15.32 1.39
CA ASP A 175 -20.80 -15.99 0.14
C ASP A 175 -20.42 -17.45 0.43
N GLN A 176 -21.43 -18.26 0.76
CA GLN A 176 -21.37 -19.72 0.84
C GLN A 176 -22.49 -20.36 0.02
#